data_AF-A0A6A6QFK9-F1
#
_entry.id   AF-A0A6A6QFK9-F1
#
_cell.length_a   1.000
_cell.length_b   1.000
_cell.length_c   1.000
_cell.angle_alpha   90.00
_cell.angle_beta   90.00
_cell.angle_gamma   90.00
#
_symmetry.space_group_name_H-M   'P 1'
#
loop_
_entity.id
_entity.type
_entity.pdbx_description
1 polymer ?
#
loop_
_entity_poly.entity_id
_entity_poly.type
_entity_poly.pdbx_seq_one_letter_code
_entity_poly.pdbx_strand_id
1 'polypeptide(L)'
;MGTDPSTVAKLENAVWGLGDDAYAAIFDAFHQVHCLNSLRHVAYGNYYNLSMARAHTIKQREIHINHCIDILLQGIQCNANLDLIPLHWVETQEYPFPDMSINKKCVAFDKFTDWRKANTIDMDKYVKVMQLPEGDKPGIKQHPAADQYFEYFGYENPNHKPKSEGGHGLPLDEDSNL
;
A
#
# COMPACT_ATOMS: atom_id res chain seq x y z
N MET A 1 3.23 -1.64 -27.85
CA MET A 1 3.66 -2.52 -26.74
C MET A 1 5.01 -3.20 -27.00
N GLY A 2 5.49 -3.30 -28.25
CA GLY A 2 6.81 -3.91 -28.52
C GLY A 2 6.81 -5.44 -28.35
N THR A 3 5.63 -6.06 -28.39
CA THR A 3 5.41 -7.49 -28.22
C THR A 3 5.04 -8.14 -29.55
N ASP A 4 5.33 -9.44 -29.68
CA ASP A 4 4.95 -10.25 -30.84
C ASP A 4 3.45 -10.65 -30.75
N PRO A 5 2.58 -10.14 -31.64
CA PRO A 5 1.14 -10.39 -31.59
C PRO A 5 0.76 -11.87 -31.73
N SER A 6 1.62 -12.70 -32.35
CA SER A 6 1.34 -14.13 -32.54
C SER A 6 1.33 -14.93 -31.23
N THR A 7 1.93 -14.37 -30.17
CA THR A 7 2.04 -15.02 -28.85
C THR A 7 1.05 -14.47 -27.83
N VAL A 8 0.41 -13.34 -28.15
CA VAL A 8 -0.58 -12.69 -27.27
C VAL A 8 -1.93 -13.40 -27.44
N ALA A 9 -2.65 -13.58 -26.34
CA ALA A 9 -3.98 -14.16 -26.33
C ALA A 9 -4.96 -13.28 -27.11
N LYS A 10 -5.29 -13.74 -28.32
CA LYS A 10 -6.29 -13.12 -29.17
C LYS A 10 -7.70 -13.43 -28.66
N LEU A 11 -8.55 -12.40 -28.65
CA LEU A 11 -9.96 -12.51 -28.30
C LEU A 11 -10.76 -12.72 -29.58
N GLU A 12 -11.19 -13.97 -29.82
CA GLU A 12 -11.91 -14.34 -31.03
C GLU A 12 -13.21 -13.53 -31.20
N ASN A 13 -13.36 -12.88 -32.35
CA ASN A 13 -14.49 -12.00 -32.64
C ASN A 13 -15.84 -12.73 -32.55
N ALA A 14 -15.89 -14.01 -32.95
CA ALA A 14 -17.10 -14.83 -32.86
C ALA A 14 -17.58 -15.07 -31.42
N VAL A 15 -16.69 -14.96 -30.43
CA VAL A 15 -17.00 -15.15 -29.01
C VAL A 15 -17.23 -13.81 -28.31
N TRP A 16 -16.36 -12.82 -28.58
CA TRP A 16 -16.29 -11.58 -27.81
C TRP A 16 -16.91 -10.35 -28.52
N GLY A 17 -17.10 -10.39 -29.84
CA GLY A 17 -17.68 -9.29 -30.61
C GLY A 17 -16.83 -8.02 -30.66
N LEU A 18 -15.51 -8.12 -30.46
CA LEU A 18 -14.58 -6.98 -30.36
C LEU A 18 -13.80 -6.69 -31.67
N GLY A 19 -14.11 -7.41 -32.75
CA GLY A 19 -13.39 -7.34 -34.02
C GLY A 19 -12.20 -8.31 -34.10
N ASP A 20 -11.60 -8.41 -35.28
CA ASP A 20 -10.58 -9.43 -35.58
C ASP A 20 -9.17 -9.08 -35.08
N ASP A 21 -9.00 -7.93 -34.42
CA ASP A 21 -7.71 -7.45 -33.90
C ASP A 21 -7.81 -7.10 -32.41
N ALA A 22 -8.51 -7.95 -31.64
CA ALA A 22 -8.69 -7.81 -30.21
C ALA A 22 -7.76 -8.77 -29.45
N TYR A 23 -7.07 -8.26 -28.41
CA TYR A 23 -6.13 -9.03 -27.59
C TYR A 23 -6.37 -8.77 -26.11
N ALA A 24 -6.14 -9.80 -25.30
CA ALA A 24 -6.32 -9.73 -23.87
C ALA A 24 -5.12 -9.03 -23.21
N ALA A 25 -5.41 -8.04 -22.37
CA ALA A 25 -4.42 -7.29 -21.61
C ALA A 25 -5.00 -6.81 -20.28
N ILE A 26 -4.11 -6.49 -19.33
CA ILE A 26 -4.44 -5.97 -18.00
C ILE A 26 -3.70 -4.65 -17.81
N PHE A 27 -4.31 -3.66 -17.20
CA PHE A 27 -3.61 -2.45 -16.78
C PHE A 27 -2.62 -2.76 -15.65
N ASP A 28 -1.38 -2.30 -15.78
CA ASP A 28 -0.32 -2.50 -14.79
C ASP A 28 -0.72 -2.02 -13.38
N ALA A 29 -1.44 -0.89 -13.27
CA ALA A 29 -1.98 -0.42 -12.00
C ALA A 29 -2.85 -1.47 -11.27
N PHE A 30 -3.75 -2.15 -11.99
CA PHE A 30 -4.61 -3.18 -11.38
C PHE A 30 -3.83 -4.45 -11.05
N HIS A 31 -2.79 -4.77 -11.83
CA HIS A 31 -1.90 -5.86 -11.48
C HIS A 31 -1.09 -5.57 -10.21
N GLN A 32 -0.57 -4.34 -10.04
CA GLN A 32 0.10 -3.91 -8.81
C GLN A 32 -0.82 -4.00 -7.58
N VAL A 33 -2.08 -3.59 -7.70
CA VAL A 33 -3.09 -3.75 -6.63
C VAL A 33 -3.32 -5.22 -6.30
N HIS A 34 -3.44 -6.09 -7.32
CA HIS A 34 -3.55 -7.53 -7.11
C HIS A 34 -2.35 -8.09 -6.34
N CYS A 35 -1.11 -7.76 -6.75
CA CYS A 35 0.11 -8.19 -6.05
C CYS A 35 0.15 -7.69 -4.60
N LEU A 36 -0.23 -6.43 -4.36
CA LEU A 36 -0.29 -5.86 -3.03
C LEU A 36 -1.29 -6.59 -2.13
N ASN A 37 -2.46 -6.95 -2.67
CA ASN A 37 -3.44 -7.76 -1.94
C ASN A 37 -2.95 -9.20 -1.69
N SER A 38 -2.20 -9.79 -2.64
CA SER A 38 -1.57 -11.10 -2.45
C SER A 38 -0.53 -11.07 -1.32
N LEU A 39 0.31 -10.02 -1.26
CA LEU A 39 1.25 -9.79 -0.15
C LEU A 39 0.51 -9.61 1.18
N ARG A 40 -0.62 -8.89 1.18
CA ARG A 40 -1.50 -8.76 2.34
C ARG A 40 -1.97 -10.13 2.82
N HIS A 41 -2.49 -10.97 1.94
CA HIS A 41 -2.94 -12.32 2.30
C HIS A 41 -1.82 -13.18 2.89
N VAL A 42 -0.60 -13.10 2.34
CA VAL A 42 0.58 -13.79 2.91
C VAL A 42 0.92 -13.25 4.30
N ALA A 43 0.92 -11.94 4.48
CA ALA A 43 1.22 -11.30 5.76
C ALA A 43 0.20 -11.67 6.86
N TYR A 44 -1.07 -11.87 6.49
CA TYR A 44 -2.17 -12.28 7.37
C TYR A 44 -2.58 -13.74 7.20
N GLY A 45 -1.66 -14.61 6.77
CA GLY A 45 -1.98 -16.00 6.42
C GLY A 45 -2.83 -16.72 7.48
N ASN A 46 -2.50 -16.60 8.77
CA ASN A 46 -3.28 -17.23 9.85
C ASN A 46 -4.74 -16.74 9.93
N TYR A 47 -5.02 -15.48 9.60
CA TYR A 47 -6.39 -14.94 9.54
C TYR A 47 -7.18 -15.48 8.34
N TYR A 48 -6.49 -15.80 7.25
CA TYR A 48 -7.06 -16.35 6.01
C TYR A 48 -6.98 -17.88 5.90
N ASN A 49 -6.66 -18.59 6.98
CA ASN A 49 -6.53 -20.05 7.01
C ASN A 49 -5.38 -20.59 6.12
N LEU A 50 -4.33 -19.79 5.90
CA LEU A 50 -3.11 -20.11 5.15
C LEU A 50 -1.89 -20.01 6.09
N SER A 51 -1.31 -21.14 6.50
CA SER A 51 -0.24 -21.22 7.52
C SER A 51 0.87 -20.15 7.41
N MET A 52 1.11 -19.38 8.48
CA MET A 52 2.45 -18.93 8.87
C MET A 52 2.59 -18.91 10.41
N ALA A 53 3.52 -19.70 10.92
CA ALA A 53 3.72 -20.02 12.34
C ALA A 53 3.65 -18.81 13.32
N ARG A 54 2.88 -19.03 14.40
CA ARG A 54 2.92 -18.43 15.75
C ARG A 54 3.66 -17.09 15.91
N ALA A 55 2.91 -16.02 16.07
CA ALA A 55 3.38 -14.83 16.77
C ALA A 55 2.33 -14.44 17.82
N HIS A 56 2.67 -14.44 19.10
CA HIS A 56 1.73 -14.15 20.19
C HIS A 56 1.75 -12.66 20.60
N THR A 57 2.37 -11.79 19.79
CA THR A 57 2.43 -10.33 20.00
C THR A 57 2.33 -9.58 18.66
N ILE A 58 1.27 -9.82 17.87
CA ILE A 58 1.21 -9.38 16.46
C ILE A 58 0.68 -7.95 16.27
N LYS A 59 -0.16 -7.42 17.15
CA LYS A 59 -1.05 -6.32 16.74
C LYS A 59 -0.36 -4.98 16.31
N GLN A 60 0.85 -4.59 16.77
CA GLN A 60 1.57 -3.35 16.34
C GLN A 60 2.21 -3.58 14.97
N ARG A 61 2.76 -4.79 14.79
CA ARG A 61 3.28 -5.23 13.51
C ARG A 61 2.17 -5.34 12.48
N GLU A 62 0.97 -5.78 12.88
CA GLU A 62 -0.21 -5.80 12.03
C GLU A 62 -0.70 -4.40 11.69
N ILE A 63 -0.77 -3.47 12.65
CA ILE A 63 -1.12 -2.06 12.38
C ILE A 63 -0.11 -1.45 11.40
N HIS A 64 1.18 -1.66 11.63
CA HIS A 64 2.22 -1.16 10.76
C HIS A 64 2.13 -1.75 9.34
N ILE A 65 1.97 -3.08 9.22
CA ILE A 65 1.79 -3.76 7.92
C ILE A 65 0.52 -3.25 7.21
N ASN A 66 -0.61 -3.14 7.92
CA ASN A 66 -1.86 -2.65 7.34
C ASN A 66 -1.72 -1.23 6.80
N HIS A 67 -1.14 -0.33 7.59
CA HIS A 67 -0.90 1.05 7.16
C HIS A 67 0.12 1.14 6.02
N CYS A 68 1.17 0.32 6.02
CA CYS A 68 2.10 0.22 4.89
C CYS A 68 1.39 -0.21 3.61
N ILE A 69 0.52 -1.22 3.71
CA ILE A 69 -0.27 -1.70 2.56
C ILE A 69 -1.20 -0.60 2.07
N ASP A 70 -1.84 0.14 2.97
CA ASP A 70 -2.73 1.25 2.63
C ASP A 70 -1.98 2.40 1.93
N ILE A 71 -0.84 2.86 2.47
CA ILE A 71 0.00 3.87 1.82
C ILE A 71 0.46 3.42 0.44
N LEU A 72 0.85 2.15 0.30
CA LEU A 72 1.26 1.60 -1.00
C LEU A 72 0.08 1.58 -1.99
N LEU A 73 -1.12 1.21 -1.54
CA LEU A 73 -2.33 1.25 -2.37
C LEU A 73 -2.65 2.68 -2.82
N GLN A 74 -2.63 3.64 -1.90
CA GLN A 74 -2.80 5.06 -2.22
C GLN A 74 -1.74 5.53 -3.23
N GLY A 75 -0.47 5.14 -3.03
CA GLY A 75 0.62 5.43 -3.94
C GLY A 75 0.39 4.90 -5.36
N ILE A 76 -0.10 3.66 -5.47
CA ILE A 76 -0.48 3.03 -6.75
C ILE A 76 -1.66 3.78 -7.38
N GLN A 77 -2.69 4.16 -6.61
CA GLN A 77 -3.86 4.86 -7.12
C GLN A 77 -3.52 6.28 -7.60
N CYS A 78 -2.69 7.02 -6.86
CA CYS A 78 -2.27 8.37 -7.21
C CYS A 78 -1.27 8.40 -8.39
N ASN A 79 -0.47 7.35 -8.56
CA ASN A 79 0.55 7.24 -9.60
C ASN A 79 0.28 6.04 -10.51
N ALA A 80 -0.99 5.82 -10.85
CA ALA A 80 -1.44 4.64 -11.58
C ALA A 80 -0.70 4.52 -12.93
N ASN A 81 0.06 3.45 -13.08
CA ASN A 81 0.65 3.14 -14.37
C ASN A 81 -0.43 2.57 -15.31
N LEU A 82 -0.67 3.27 -16.41
CA LEU A 82 -1.65 2.91 -17.43
C LEU A 82 -1.06 2.05 -18.56
N ASP A 83 0.20 1.63 -18.43
CA ASP A 83 0.78 0.62 -19.32
C ASP A 83 -0.09 -0.66 -19.32
N LEU A 84 -0.16 -1.30 -20.48
CA LEU A 84 -0.87 -2.56 -20.66
C LEU A 84 0.10 -3.73 -20.55
N ILE A 85 -0.25 -4.69 -19.70
CA ILE A 85 0.36 -6.01 -19.56
C ILE A 85 -0.39 -6.97 -20.50
N PRO A 86 0.20 -7.41 -21.61
CA PRO A 86 -0.42 -8.40 -22.48
C PRO A 86 -0.45 -9.77 -21.79
N LEU A 87 -1.50 -10.55 -22.10
CA LEU A 87 -1.61 -11.93 -21.69
C LEU A 87 -1.13 -12.84 -22.82
N HIS A 88 -0.20 -13.76 -22.53
CA HIS A 88 0.40 -14.66 -23.52
C HIS A 88 0.00 -16.11 -23.26
N TRP A 89 -0.06 -16.92 -24.32
CA TRP A 89 -0.13 -18.36 -24.17
C TRP A 89 1.23 -18.90 -23.74
N VAL A 90 1.28 -19.54 -22.58
CA VAL A 90 2.52 -20.09 -22.01
C VAL A 90 2.35 -21.60 -21.88
N GLU A 91 3.35 -22.35 -22.33
CA GLU A 91 3.36 -23.81 -22.19
C GLU A 91 3.08 -24.22 -20.74
N THR A 92 2.33 -25.31 -20.54
CA THR A 92 1.88 -25.86 -19.24
C THR A 92 0.81 -25.07 -18.48
N GLN A 93 0.46 -23.86 -18.91
CA GLN A 93 -0.59 -23.08 -18.27
C GLN A 93 -1.96 -23.35 -18.91
N GLU A 94 -2.99 -23.48 -18.08
CA GLU A 94 -4.38 -23.68 -18.53
C GLU A 94 -4.98 -22.39 -19.12
N TYR A 95 -4.53 -21.22 -18.63
CA TYR A 95 -5.01 -19.90 -19.03
C TYR A 95 -3.86 -18.98 -19.48
N PRO A 96 -4.15 -17.97 -20.32
CA PRO A 96 -3.15 -16.96 -20.70
C PRO A 96 -2.51 -16.30 -19.48
N PHE A 97 -1.19 -16.17 -19.52
CA PHE A 97 -0.39 -15.66 -18.41
C PHE A 97 0.15 -14.26 -18.70
N PRO A 98 0.15 -13.34 -17.73
CA PRO A 98 0.66 -11.98 -17.91
C PRO A 98 2.18 -11.93 -18.17
N ASP A 99 2.58 -11.22 -19.23
CA ASP A 99 3.98 -10.88 -19.47
C ASP A 99 4.39 -9.63 -18.67
N MET A 100 5.13 -9.85 -17.60
CA MET A 100 5.59 -8.81 -16.69
C MET A 100 6.74 -7.97 -17.25
N SER A 101 7.26 -8.32 -18.42
CA SER A 101 8.40 -7.65 -19.07
C SER A 101 7.95 -6.42 -19.87
N ILE A 102 7.00 -5.65 -19.35
CA ILE A 102 6.51 -4.46 -20.04
C ILE A 102 7.59 -3.38 -20.09
N ASN A 103 7.67 -2.67 -21.22
CA ASN A 103 8.67 -1.64 -21.47
C ASN A 103 8.33 -0.33 -20.72
N LYS A 104 8.57 -0.33 -19.40
CA LYS A 104 8.31 0.81 -18.52
C LYS A 104 9.33 1.92 -18.72
N LYS A 105 8.87 3.17 -18.64
CA LYS A 105 9.74 4.34 -18.51
C LYS A 105 9.99 4.65 -17.04
N CYS A 106 11.14 4.22 -16.54
CA CYS A 106 11.51 4.39 -15.13
C CYS A 106 12.24 5.70 -14.86
N VAL A 107 12.12 6.20 -13.62
CA VAL A 107 13.05 7.19 -13.09
C VAL A 107 14.45 6.57 -12.99
N ALA A 108 15.50 7.39 -13.14
CA ALA A 108 16.88 6.96 -12.92
C ALA A 108 17.12 6.73 -11.42
N PHE A 109 16.68 5.58 -10.91
CA PHE A 109 16.57 5.31 -9.47
C PHE A 109 17.90 5.38 -8.73
N ASP A 110 19.00 4.96 -9.38
CA ASP A 110 20.34 5.06 -8.79
C ASP A 110 20.75 6.52 -8.58
N LYS A 111 20.55 7.38 -9.59
CA LYS A 111 20.84 8.82 -9.48
C LYS A 111 19.99 9.49 -8.41
N PHE A 112 18.72 9.11 -8.32
CA PHE A 112 17.83 9.59 -7.26
C PHE A 112 18.31 9.12 -5.87
N THR A 113 18.74 7.87 -5.76
CA THR A 113 19.26 7.29 -4.52
C THR A 113 20.55 7.97 -4.08
N ASP A 114 21.47 8.24 -5.00
CA ASP A 114 22.73 8.93 -4.71
C ASP A 114 22.47 10.36 -4.23
N TRP A 115 21.57 11.08 -4.92
CA TRP A 115 21.14 12.41 -4.46
C TRP A 115 20.51 12.35 -3.07
N ARG A 116 19.61 11.39 -2.80
CA ARG A 116 18.99 11.21 -1.47
C ARG A 116 20.03 10.96 -0.39
N LYS A 117 21.02 10.10 -0.64
CA LYS A 117 22.09 9.78 0.34
C LYS A 117 23.01 10.98 0.59
N ALA A 118 23.33 11.75 -0.43
CA ALA A 118 24.17 12.94 -0.29
C ALA A 118 23.45 14.10 0.42
N ASN A 119 22.11 14.16 0.34
CA ASN A 119 21.31 15.26 0.85
C ASN A 119 20.44 14.88 2.07
N THR A 120 20.50 13.64 2.55
CA THR A 120 19.81 13.27 3.79
C THR A 120 20.48 13.92 4.99
N ILE A 121 19.68 14.30 5.98
CA ILE A 121 20.20 14.71 7.29
C ILE A 121 20.88 13.52 7.99
N ASP A 122 21.79 13.83 8.90
CA ASP A 122 22.45 12.84 9.76
C ASP A 122 21.38 12.13 10.63
N MET A 123 21.08 10.89 10.27
CA MET A 123 20.05 10.08 10.93
C MET A 123 20.47 9.65 12.34
N ASP A 124 21.77 9.44 12.59
CA ASP A 124 22.27 9.10 13.92
C ASP A 124 22.12 10.29 14.87
N LYS A 125 22.41 11.49 14.37
CA LYS A 125 22.13 12.72 15.09
C LYS A 125 20.64 12.93 15.28
N TYR A 126 19.82 12.74 14.23
CA TYR A 126 18.37 12.89 14.29
C TYR A 126 17.75 12.05 15.42
N VAL A 127 18.07 10.75 15.48
CA VAL A 127 17.54 9.84 16.52
C VAL A 127 17.95 10.27 17.93
N LYS A 128 19.14 10.83 18.10
CA LYS A 128 19.63 11.30 19.40
C LYS A 128 18.98 12.61 19.84
N VAL A 129 18.72 13.54 18.92
CA VAL A 129 18.32 14.92 19.28
C VAL A 129 16.84 15.21 19.09
N MET A 130 16.12 14.44 18.28
CA MET A 130 14.71 14.68 17.96
C MET A 130 13.75 13.90 18.88
N GLN A 131 14.17 13.65 20.12
CA GLN A 131 13.29 13.10 21.15
C GLN A 131 12.32 14.19 21.63
N LEU A 132 11.09 13.78 21.94
CA LEU A 132 10.09 14.68 22.48
C LEU A 132 10.58 15.25 23.82
N PRO A 133 10.62 16.58 24.03
CA PRO A 133 11.12 17.15 25.28
C PRO A 133 10.35 16.67 26.50
N GLU A 134 11.05 16.47 27.62
CA GLU A 134 10.44 16.13 28.90
C GLU A 134 9.74 17.36 29.52
N GLY A 135 8.65 17.14 30.26
CA GLY A 135 7.96 18.19 31.01
C GLY A 135 6.97 19.02 30.18
N ASP A 136 6.82 20.29 30.55
CA ASP A 136 5.95 21.24 29.86
C ASP A 136 6.50 21.56 28.45
N LYS A 137 5.63 21.52 27.45
CA LYS A 137 6.00 21.57 26.02
C LYS A 137 5.45 22.85 25.37
N PRO A 138 5.90 24.03 25.79
CA PRO A 138 5.36 25.29 25.30
C PRO A 138 5.52 25.35 23.78
N GLY A 139 4.40 25.46 23.06
CA GLY A 139 4.36 25.59 21.61
C GLY A 139 4.35 24.27 20.82
N ILE A 140 4.51 23.09 21.44
CA ILE A 140 4.44 21.80 20.73
C ILE A 140 3.00 21.28 20.78
N LYS A 141 2.31 21.33 19.65
CA LYS A 141 1.00 20.70 19.46
C LYS A 141 1.19 19.28 18.91
N GLN A 142 0.66 18.28 19.61
CA GLN A 142 0.67 16.89 19.16
C GLN A 142 -0.68 16.54 18.53
N HIS A 143 -0.67 15.75 17.46
CA HIS A 143 -1.89 15.13 16.95
C HIS A 143 -2.32 13.97 17.88
N PRO A 144 -3.63 13.73 18.04
CA PRO A 144 -4.08 12.54 18.74
C PRO A 144 -3.56 11.28 18.03
N ALA A 145 -3.18 10.27 18.81
CA ALA A 145 -2.88 8.95 18.26
C ALA A 145 -4.16 8.33 17.67
N ALA A 146 -4.03 7.47 16.67
CA ALA A 146 -5.18 6.80 16.06
C ALA A 146 -5.88 5.85 17.05
N ASP A 147 -7.18 5.62 16.91
CA ASP A 147 -7.96 4.79 17.84
C ASP A 147 -7.41 3.36 17.97
N GLN A 148 -6.90 2.80 16.87
CA GLN A 148 -6.27 1.48 16.83
C GLN A 148 -5.03 1.37 17.75
N TYR A 149 -4.37 2.49 18.04
CA TYR A 149 -3.25 2.53 18.99
C TYR A 149 -3.72 2.19 20.41
N PHE A 150 -4.82 2.82 20.86
CA PHE A 150 -5.37 2.59 22.20
C PHE A 150 -5.97 1.20 22.32
N GLU A 151 -6.67 0.73 21.28
CA GLU A 151 -7.19 -0.64 21.19
C GLU A 151 -6.05 -1.68 21.26
N TYR A 152 -4.93 -1.44 20.57
CA TYR A 152 -3.77 -2.33 20.61
C TYR A 152 -3.28 -2.53 22.04
N PHE A 153 -3.03 -1.43 22.75
CA PHE A 153 -2.44 -1.45 24.08
C PHE A 153 -3.46 -1.73 25.19
N GLY A 154 -4.76 -1.79 24.87
CA GLY A 154 -5.83 -1.93 25.86
C GLY A 154 -5.96 -0.69 26.76
N TYR A 155 -5.58 0.47 26.25
CA TYR A 155 -5.66 1.73 26.97
C TYR A 155 -7.03 2.38 26.75
N GLU A 156 -7.51 3.14 27.74
CA GLU A 156 -8.64 4.03 27.49
C GLU A 156 -8.26 5.03 26.41
N ASN A 157 -9.13 5.17 25.41
CA ASN A 157 -8.92 6.11 24.32
C ASN A 157 -9.38 7.52 24.72
N PRO A 158 -8.46 8.47 24.95
CA PRO A 158 -8.82 9.84 25.28
C PRO A 158 -9.51 10.56 24.11
N ASN A 159 -9.39 10.09 22.87
CA ASN A 159 -10.05 10.70 21.70
C ASN A 159 -11.58 10.64 21.79
N HIS A 160 -12.13 9.67 22.52
CA HIS A 160 -13.58 9.51 22.69
C HIS A 160 -14.09 10.14 24.00
N LYS A 161 -13.19 10.73 24.79
CA LYS A 161 -13.54 11.44 26.02
C LYS A 161 -13.76 12.93 25.74
N PRO A 162 -14.76 13.57 26.38
CA PRO A 162 -14.93 15.02 26.33
C PRO A 162 -13.67 15.76 26.82
N LYS A 163 -13.40 16.96 26.28
CA LYS A 163 -12.30 17.82 26.76
C LYS A 163 -12.41 18.14 28.26
N SER A 164 -13.63 18.24 28.79
CA SER A 164 -13.89 18.46 30.21
C SER A 164 -13.35 17.34 31.12
N GLU A 165 -13.15 16.14 30.56
CA GLU A 165 -12.61 14.97 31.26
C GLU A 165 -11.14 14.70 30.91
N GLY A 166 -10.46 15.68 30.30
CA GLY A 166 -9.06 15.56 29.87
C GLY A 166 -8.86 14.77 28.57
N GLY A 167 -9.94 14.53 27.81
CA GLY A 167 -9.90 13.88 26.51
C GLY A 167 -9.47 14.77 25.34
N HIS A 168 -9.30 14.15 24.17
CA HIS A 168 -9.04 14.81 22.89
C HIS A 168 -10.29 14.90 22.01
N GLY A 169 -11.43 14.40 22.48
CA GLY A 169 -12.69 14.44 21.74
C GLY A 169 -13.08 15.86 21.36
N LEU A 170 -13.48 16.03 20.11
CA LEU A 170 -14.22 17.21 19.68
C LEU A 170 -15.56 17.25 20.46
N PRO A 171 -16.13 18.43 20.70
CA PRO A 171 -17.50 18.53 21.23
C PRO A 171 -18.43 17.62 20.42
N LEU A 172 -19.29 16.85 21.10
CA LEU A 172 -20.17 15.82 20.52
C LEU A 172 -21.32 16.40 19.65
N ASP A 173 -21.09 17.52 18.96
CA ASP A 173 -22.15 18.31 18.34
C ASP A 173 -21.74 19.10 17.08
N GLU A 174 -20.53 18.93 16.55
CA GLU A 174 -20.23 19.36 15.16
C GLU A 174 -20.26 18.16 14.21
N ASP A 175 -21.48 17.89 13.73
CA ASP A 175 -21.86 17.00 12.63
C ASP A 175 -20.90 17.17 11.43
N SER A 176 -19.83 16.38 11.38
CA SER A 176 -18.87 16.38 10.27
C SER A 176 -19.36 15.41 9.19
N ASN A 177 -20.50 15.73 8.60
CA ASN A 177 -20.83 15.36 7.23
C ASN A 177 -20.35 16.48 6.30
N LEU A 178 -19.02 16.63 6.16
CA LEU A 178 -18.33 17.25 5.02
C LEU A 178 -16.95 16.62 4.86
#